data_AF-A0A1U8L7H6-F1
#
_entry.id   AF-A0A1U8L7H6-F1
#
_cell.length_a   1.000
_cell.length_b   1.000
_cell.length_c   1.000
_cell.angle_alpha   90.00
_cell.angle_beta   90.00
_cell.angle_gamma   90.00
#
_symmetry.space_group_name_H-M   'P 1'
#
loop_
_entity.id
_entity.type
_entity.pdbx_description
1 polymer ?
#
loop_
_entity_poly.entity_id
_entity_poly.type
_entity_poly.pdbx_seq_one_letter_code
_entity_poly.pdbx_strand_id
1 'polypeptide(L)'
;MGFPVGFSAVLFPKPLLPALTLLLYLRDFISALFLFLGFPDFLEPHIPPTHTADTGVPAARHRDTSITALLLRELLPVVKFSDLVDPPDSCAVCFYDFEREDEIRWLTNCRHVFHRSCLDRWMGYDRKTCPLCRMSFVPDDMEETFNERLWVAASIPESFDDY
;
A
#
# COMPACT_ATOMS: atom_id res chain seq x y z
N MET A 1 -7.58 30.90 47.01
CA MET A 1 -6.10 30.99 47.10
C MET A 1 -5.61 29.63 47.60
N GLY A 2 -4.94 28.73 46.91
CA GLY A 2 -4.41 28.58 45.56
C GLY A 2 -3.63 27.26 45.64
N PHE A 3 -4.08 26.21 44.94
CA PHE A 3 -3.38 24.92 44.92
C PHE A 3 -2.06 25.11 44.14
N PRO A 4 -0.89 24.75 44.67
CA PRO A 4 0.31 24.71 43.85
C PRO A 4 0.22 23.45 42.98
N VAL A 5 -0.06 23.67 41.71
CA VAL A 5 0.05 22.66 40.65
C VAL A 5 1.54 22.47 40.38
N GLY A 6 2.20 21.70 41.24
CA GLY A 6 3.57 21.27 41.05
C GLY A 6 3.59 20.15 40.01
N PHE A 7 3.51 20.51 38.73
CA PHE A 7 3.95 19.61 37.66
C PHE A 7 5.42 19.31 37.92
N SER A 8 5.69 18.10 38.44
CA SER A 8 7.03 17.55 38.48
C SER A 8 7.54 17.53 37.05
N ALA A 9 8.45 18.47 36.79
CA ALA A 9 9.17 18.61 35.55
C ALA A 9 9.76 17.24 35.20
N VAL A 10 9.17 16.62 34.18
CA VAL A 10 9.79 15.52 33.45
C VAL A 10 11.09 16.12 32.93
N LEU A 11 12.19 15.86 33.65
CA LEU A 11 13.53 16.10 33.20
C LEU A 11 13.66 15.28 31.92
N PHE A 12 13.34 15.86 30.77
CA PHE A 12 13.71 15.27 29.49
C PHE A 12 15.24 15.40 29.45
N PRO A 13 16.01 14.31 29.62
CA PRO A 13 17.45 14.39 29.53
C PRO A 13 17.83 15.09 28.22
N LYS A 14 18.73 16.07 28.32
CA LYS A 14 19.24 16.90 27.21
C LYS A 14 19.57 16.13 25.91
N PRO A 15 20.01 14.85 25.89
CA PRO A 15 20.19 14.11 24.63
C PRO A 15 18.91 13.67 23.90
N LEU A 16 17.73 13.71 24.53
CA LEU A 16 16.49 13.22 23.89
C LEU A 16 16.04 14.11 22.73
N LEU A 17 16.22 15.43 22.84
CA LEU A 17 15.87 16.36 21.77
C LEU A 17 16.75 16.15 20.52
N PRO A 18 18.10 16.04 20.62
CA PRO A 18 18.97 15.60 19.53
C PRO A 18 18.61 14.22 18.97
N ALA A 19 18.23 13.27 19.82
CA ALA A 19 17.85 11.93 19.37
C ALA A 19 16.55 11.96 18.55
N LEU A 20 15.52 12.66 19.02
CA LEU A 20 14.26 12.82 18.30
C LEU A 20 14.45 13.58 16.98
N THR A 21 15.25 14.64 16.97
CA THR A 21 15.57 15.37 15.73
C THR A 21 16.33 14.49 14.74
N LEU A 22 17.32 13.71 15.19
CA LEU A 22 18.02 12.73 14.35
C LEU A 22 17.06 11.68 13.77
N LEU A 23 16.12 11.17 14.57
CA LEU A 23 15.13 10.19 14.11
C LEU A 23 14.17 10.79 13.06
N LEU A 24 13.76 12.05 13.22
CA LEU A 24 12.95 12.76 12.23
C LEU A 24 13.74 12.99 10.93
N TYR A 25 15.02 13.38 11.01
CA TYR A 25 15.89 13.50 9.84
C TYR A 25 16.12 12.17 9.13
N LEU A 26 16.32 11.09 9.89
CA LEU A 26 16.48 9.76 9.33
C LEU A 26 15.20 9.33 8.61
N ARG A 27 14.03 9.54 9.22
CA ARG A 27 12.73 9.31 8.59
C ARG A 27 12.61 10.11 7.30
N ASP A 28 12.88 11.41 7.32
CA ASP A 28 12.73 12.28 6.15
C ASP A 28 13.74 11.95 5.04
N PHE A 29 14.95 11.52 5.39
CA PHE A 29 15.96 11.05 4.44
C PHE A 29 15.55 9.72 3.80
N ILE A 30 15.09 8.77 4.60
CA ILE A 30 14.52 7.50 4.13
C ILE A 30 13.32 7.79 3.22
N SER A 31 12.46 8.73 3.62
CA SER A 31 11.33 9.19 2.82
C SER A 31 11.75 9.74 1.47
N ALA A 32 12.71 10.65 1.45
CA ALA A 32 13.26 11.25 0.23
C ALA A 32 13.94 10.21 -0.67
N LEU A 33 14.62 9.22 -0.08
CA LEU A 33 15.23 8.11 -0.83
C LEU A 33 14.17 7.23 -1.50
N PHE A 34 13.12 6.85 -0.76
CA PHE A 34 12.00 6.09 -1.33
C PHE A 34 11.28 6.89 -2.42
N LEU A 35 11.10 8.20 -2.24
CA LEU A 35 10.54 9.11 -3.25
C LEU A 35 11.43 9.19 -4.51
N PHE A 36 12.76 9.29 -4.33
CA PHE A 36 13.73 9.33 -5.43
C PHE A 36 13.82 7.99 -6.18
N LEU A 37 13.64 6.88 -5.49
CA LEU A 37 13.54 5.53 -6.06
C LEU A 37 12.16 5.24 -6.68
N GLY A 38 11.22 6.19 -6.59
CA GLY A 38 9.93 6.11 -7.24
C GLY A 38 8.84 5.40 -6.44
N PHE A 39 9.00 5.22 -5.12
CA PHE A 39 8.04 4.63 -4.17
C PHE A 39 7.40 5.67 -3.21
N PRO A 40 6.73 6.74 -3.70
CA PRO A 40 6.10 7.75 -2.85
C PRO A 40 5.12 7.17 -1.83
N ASP A 41 4.46 6.08 -2.20
CA ASP A 41 3.33 5.60 -1.42
C ASP A 41 3.79 4.87 -0.13
N PHE A 42 5.03 4.37 -0.04
CA PHE A 42 5.51 3.54 1.08
C PHE A 42 5.59 4.29 2.44
N LEU A 43 5.48 5.61 2.41
CA LEU A 43 5.72 6.48 3.56
C LEU A 43 4.46 7.09 4.13
N GLU A 44 3.31 6.89 3.47
CA GLU A 44 2.03 7.27 4.04
C GLU A 44 1.79 6.37 5.27
N PRO A 45 1.82 6.89 6.50
CA PRO A 45 1.42 6.13 7.67
C PRO A 45 -0.04 5.75 7.46
N HIS A 46 -0.37 4.48 7.66
CA HIS A 46 -1.75 4.00 7.70
C HIS A 46 -2.51 4.71 8.81
N ILE A 47 -3.10 5.86 8.50
CA ILE A 47 -4.17 6.46 9.30
C ILE A 47 -5.43 5.70 8.85
N PRO A 48 -6.02 4.83 9.70
CA PRO A 48 -7.30 4.23 9.38
C PRO A 48 -8.31 5.37 9.15
N PRO A 49 -9.24 5.25 8.19
CA PRO A 49 -10.16 6.32 7.85
C PRO A 49 -11.10 6.58 9.04
N THR A 50 -10.69 7.48 9.94
CA THR A 50 -11.61 8.10 10.89
C THR A 50 -12.48 9.06 10.09
N HIS A 51 -13.78 8.77 10.09
CA HIS A 51 -14.85 9.61 9.55
C HIS A 51 -14.75 11.04 10.09
N THR A 52 -14.06 11.94 9.39
CA THR A 52 -14.22 13.38 9.58
C THR A 52 -14.12 14.11 8.24
N ALA A 53 -15.26 14.70 7.89
CA ALA A 53 -15.55 15.73 6.90
C ALA A 53 -14.38 16.40 6.18
N ASP A 54 -14.49 16.41 4.84
CA ASP A 54 -14.44 17.60 3.99
C ASP A 54 -13.45 18.69 4.44
N THR A 55 -12.18 18.53 4.05
CA THR A 55 -11.31 19.68 3.78
C THR A 55 -10.49 19.37 2.55
N GLY A 56 -10.68 20.19 1.51
CA GLY A 56 -10.04 20.05 0.21
C GLY A 56 -8.52 20.09 0.31
N VAL A 57 -7.90 18.92 0.31
CA VAL A 57 -6.52 18.71 -0.09
C VAL A 57 -6.56 18.27 -1.54
N PRO A 58 -5.84 18.93 -2.47
CA PRO A 58 -5.80 18.47 -3.84
C PRO A 58 -5.17 17.08 -3.84
N ALA A 59 -5.99 16.07 -4.16
CA ALA A 59 -5.58 14.69 -4.33
C ALA A 59 -4.28 14.66 -5.14
N ALA A 60 -3.19 14.35 -4.46
CA ALA A 60 -1.87 14.24 -5.06
C ALA A 60 -2.01 13.23 -6.19
N ARG A 61 -1.97 13.76 -7.42
CA ARG A 61 -1.76 13.09 -8.70
C ARG A 61 -1.93 11.58 -8.61
N HIS A 62 -3.14 11.12 -8.91
CA HIS A 62 -3.38 9.77 -9.42
C HIS A 62 -2.30 9.54 -10.50
N ARG A 63 -1.20 8.84 -10.16
CA ARG A 63 -0.41 8.16 -11.19
C ARG A 63 -1.44 7.32 -11.94
N ASP A 64 -1.52 7.50 -13.24
CA ASP A 64 -2.44 6.77 -14.10
C ASP A 64 -2.40 5.30 -13.67
N THR A 65 -3.47 4.84 -13.00
CA THR A 65 -3.50 3.48 -12.47
C THR A 65 -3.41 2.59 -13.69
N SER A 66 -2.34 1.80 -13.80
CA SER A 66 -2.18 0.99 -14.98
C SER A 66 -3.39 0.07 -15.14
N ILE A 67 -3.90 -0.05 -16.37
CA ILE A 67 -5.03 -0.93 -16.69
C ILE A 67 -4.73 -2.36 -16.20
N THR A 68 -3.46 -2.76 -16.29
CA THR A 68 -2.94 -3.98 -15.68
C THR A 68 -3.24 -4.08 -14.18
N ALA A 69 -2.92 -3.06 -13.40
CA ALA A 69 -3.15 -3.06 -11.96
C ALA A 69 -4.64 -3.18 -11.64
N LEU A 70 -5.52 -2.56 -12.42
CA LEU A 70 -6.97 -2.68 -12.24
C LEU A 70 -7.44 -4.12 -12.46
N LEU A 71 -7.06 -4.75 -13.57
CA LEU A 71 -7.46 -6.13 -13.86
C LEU A 71 -6.91 -7.11 -12.82
N LEU A 72 -5.67 -6.90 -12.33
CA LEU A 72 -5.11 -7.74 -11.27
C LEU A 72 -5.85 -7.61 -9.94
N ARG A 73 -6.33 -6.40 -9.60
CA ARG A 73 -7.11 -6.15 -8.38
C ARG A 73 -8.47 -6.84 -8.39
N GLU A 74 -9.05 -7.05 -9.57
CA GLU A 74 -10.30 -7.80 -9.75
C GLU A 74 -10.08 -9.31 -9.59
N LEU A 75 -8.93 -9.82 -10.01
CA LEU A 75 -8.59 -11.24 -9.90
C LEU A 75 -8.29 -11.66 -8.45
N LEU A 76 -7.75 -10.75 -7.65
CA LEU A 76 -7.29 -11.04 -6.30
C LEU A 76 -8.35 -10.66 -5.26
N PRO A 77 -8.91 -11.59 -4.49
CA PRO A 77 -9.89 -11.27 -3.47
C PRO A 77 -9.28 -10.44 -2.34
N VAL A 78 -10.07 -9.50 -1.81
CA VAL A 78 -9.79 -8.79 -0.55
C VAL A 78 -10.61 -9.47 0.53
N VAL A 79 -9.94 -9.87 1.62
CA VAL A 79 -10.58 -10.46 2.80
C VAL A 79 -10.07 -9.75 4.05
N LYS A 80 -10.79 -9.88 5.16
CA LYS A 80 -10.26 -9.40 6.45
C LYS A 80 -9.26 -10.40 7.00
N PHE A 81 -8.24 -9.90 7.69
CA PHE A 81 -7.25 -10.74 8.35
C PHE A 81 -7.88 -11.68 9.40
N SER A 82 -8.94 -11.24 10.09
CA SER A 82 -9.69 -12.06 11.05
C SER A 82 -10.27 -13.35 10.49
N ASP A 83 -10.43 -13.45 9.17
CA ASP A 83 -11.14 -14.55 8.52
C ASP A 83 -10.18 -15.65 8.05
N LEU A 84 -8.86 -15.46 8.18
CA LEU A 84 -7.86 -16.46 7.79
C LEU A 84 -7.57 -17.45 8.93
N VAL A 85 -7.29 -18.69 8.54
CA VAL A 85 -6.85 -19.75 9.43
C VAL A 85 -5.34 -19.91 9.27
N ASP A 86 -4.60 -19.69 10.36
CA ASP A 86 -3.12 -19.80 10.43
C ASP A 86 -2.34 -18.91 9.43
N PRO A 87 -2.65 -17.60 9.31
CA PRO A 87 -1.86 -16.69 8.48
C PRO A 87 -0.53 -16.31 9.14
N PRO A 88 0.46 -15.83 8.36
CA PRO A 88 1.67 -15.23 8.91
C PRO A 88 1.34 -13.94 9.70
N ASP A 89 2.15 -13.64 10.71
CA ASP A 89 1.88 -12.53 11.66
C ASP A 89 2.15 -11.14 11.07
N SER A 90 2.98 -11.04 10.03
CA SER A 90 3.43 -9.75 9.48
C SER A 90 3.46 -9.71 7.96
N CYS A 91 3.26 -8.51 7.43
CA CYS A 91 3.30 -8.25 5.99
C CYS A 91 4.75 -8.11 5.52
N ALA A 92 5.19 -8.98 4.61
CA ALA A 92 6.58 -8.97 4.12
C ALA A 92 6.95 -7.76 3.24
N VAL A 93 5.98 -6.91 2.89
CA VAL A 93 6.22 -5.68 2.11
C VAL A 93 6.50 -4.50 3.04
N CYS A 94 5.64 -4.28 4.04
CA CYS A 94 5.75 -3.14 4.95
C CYS A 94 6.39 -3.48 6.32
N PHE A 95 6.60 -4.76 6.61
CA PHE A 95 7.12 -5.29 7.87
C PHE A 95 6.30 -4.97 9.12
N TYR A 96 5.04 -4.52 8.95
CA TYR A 96 4.10 -4.34 10.05
C TYR A 96 3.30 -5.63 10.30
N ASP A 97 2.98 -5.86 11.57
CA ASP A 97 2.10 -6.95 11.99
C ASP A 97 0.68 -6.72 11.45
N PHE A 98 -0.06 -7.80 11.23
CA PHE A 98 -1.45 -7.72 10.82
C PHE A 98 -2.38 -7.50 12.01
N GLU A 99 -3.31 -6.57 11.88
CA GLU A 99 -4.40 -6.38 12.83
C GLU A 99 -5.68 -7.10 12.36
N ARG A 100 -6.56 -7.48 13.29
CA ARG A 100 -7.78 -8.26 12.98
C ARG A 100 -8.67 -7.60 11.92
N GLU A 101 -8.72 -6.27 11.89
CA GLU A 101 -9.56 -5.50 10.97
C GLU A 101 -8.83 -5.12 9.67
N ASP A 102 -7.57 -5.54 9.50
CA ASP A 102 -6.82 -5.25 8.30
C ASP A 102 -7.42 -5.93 7.08
N GLU A 103 -7.56 -5.17 6.00
CA GLU A 103 -7.86 -5.71 4.68
C GLU A 103 -6.58 -6.29 4.07
N ILE A 104 -6.62 -7.57 3.76
CA ILE A 104 -5.49 -8.30 3.19
C ILE A 104 -5.87 -8.89 1.84
N ARG A 105 -4.88 -9.03 0.97
CA ARG A 105 -4.99 -9.80 -0.26
C ARG A 105 -4.24 -11.11 -0.10
N TRP A 106 -4.95 -12.19 -0.36
CA TRP A 106 -4.41 -13.53 -0.34
C TRP A 106 -4.17 -14.01 -1.77
N LEU A 107 -2.92 -14.35 -2.10
CA LEU A 107 -2.58 -14.87 -3.42
C LEU A 107 -2.96 -16.34 -3.53
N THR A 108 -3.94 -16.68 -4.36
CA THR A 108 -4.40 -18.07 -4.57
C THR A 108 -3.29 -19.00 -5.08
N ASN A 109 -2.34 -18.47 -5.84
CA ASN A 109 -1.34 -19.26 -6.57
C ASN A 109 -0.18 -19.71 -5.67
N CYS A 110 0.18 -18.90 -4.67
CA CYS A 110 1.34 -19.15 -3.80
C CYS A 110 1.03 -19.01 -2.30
N ARG A 111 -0.22 -18.68 -1.95
CA ARG A 111 -0.75 -18.52 -0.59
C ARG A 111 -0.10 -17.45 0.28
N HIS A 112 0.75 -16.58 -0.29
CA HIS A 112 1.29 -15.43 0.44
C HIS A 112 0.23 -14.37 0.70
N VAL A 113 0.34 -13.73 1.86
CA VAL A 113 -0.61 -12.75 2.40
C VAL A 113 0.08 -11.39 2.53
N PHE A 114 -0.60 -10.34 2.10
CA PHE A 114 -0.12 -8.96 2.19
C PHE A 114 -1.28 -8.03 2.52
N HIS A 115 -1.02 -6.87 3.12
CA HIS A 115 -2.04 -5.82 3.20
C HIS A 115 -2.52 -5.44 1.80
N ARG A 116 -3.82 -5.15 1.68
CA ARG A 116 -4.43 -4.70 0.43
C ARG A 116 -3.67 -3.52 -0.17
N SER A 117 -3.35 -2.52 0.65
CA SER A 117 -2.58 -1.33 0.25
C SER A 117 -1.20 -1.69 -0.31
N CYS A 118 -0.49 -2.60 0.36
CA CYS A 118 0.86 -3.02 0.01
C CYS A 118 0.88 -3.72 -1.35
N LEU A 119 -0.05 -4.64 -1.58
CA LEU A 119 -0.13 -5.37 -2.84
C LEU A 119 -0.72 -4.51 -3.98
N ASP A 120 -1.71 -3.66 -3.69
CA ASP A 120 -2.32 -2.75 -4.68
C ASP A 120 -1.31 -1.76 -5.26
N ARG A 121 -0.42 -1.30 -4.39
CA ARG A 121 0.71 -0.45 -4.74
C ARG A 121 1.74 -1.19 -5.55
N TRP A 122 2.13 -2.39 -5.13
CA TRP A 122 3.04 -3.25 -5.89
C TRP A 122 2.53 -3.47 -7.33
N MET A 123 1.24 -3.77 -7.48
CA MET A 123 0.59 -3.90 -8.80
C MET A 123 0.59 -2.58 -9.57
N GLY A 124 0.41 -1.45 -8.90
CA GLY A 124 0.49 -0.11 -9.51
C GLY A 124 1.86 0.24 -10.11
N TYR A 125 2.91 -0.47 -9.73
CA TYR A 125 4.25 -0.39 -10.34
C TYR A 125 4.43 -1.35 -11.54
N ASP A 126 3.34 -1.79 -12.16
CA ASP A 126 3.32 -2.80 -13.23
C ASP A 126 4.00 -4.13 -12.85
N ARG A 127 4.04 -4.45 -11.56
CA ARG A 127 4.54 -5.74 -11.07
C ARG A 127 3.39 -6.74 -11.00
N LYS A 128 3.44 -7.76 -11.85
CA LYS A 128 2.42 -8.83 -11.94
C LYS A 128 2.80 -10.11 -11.17
N THR A 129 3.75 -10.03 -10.24
CA THR A 129 4.36 -11.18 -9.57
C THR A 129 4.36 -11.02 -8.06
N CYS A 130 4.34 -12.13 -7.32
CA CYS A 130 4.42 -12.13 -5.87
C CYS A 130 5.72 -11.47 -5.37
N PRO A 131 5.67 -10.51 -4.42
CA PRO A 131 6.86 -9.90 -3.83
C PRO A 131 7.82 -10.90 -3.16
N LEU A 132 7.29 -12.03 -2.65
CA LEU A 132 8.06 -13.04 -1.93
C LEU A 132 8.66 -14.10 -2.85
N CYS A 133 7.83 -14.76 -3.67
CA CYS A 133 8.26 -15.92 -4.46
C CYS A 133 8.32 -15.66 -5.97
N ARG A 134 7.97 -14.45 -6.43
CA ARG A 134 7.96 -14.03 -7.84
C ARG A 134 7.01 -14.83 -8.75
N MET A 135 6.14 -15.67 -8.18
CA MET A 135 5.08 -16.35 -8.92
C MET A 135 4.12 -15.34 -9.56
N SER A 136 3.72 -15.57 -10.82
CA SER A 136 2.75 -14.72 -11.51
C SER A 136 1.40 -14.70 -10.77
N PHE A 137 0.75 -13.54 -10.77
CA PHE A 137 -0.64 -13.42 -10.30
C PHE A 137 -1.63 -14.05 -11.29
N VAL A 138 -1.29 -14.06 -12.57
CA VAL A 138 -2.09 -14.65 -13.63
C VAL A 138 -1.61 -16.09 -13.83
N PRO A 139 -2.47 -17.10 -13.65
CA PRO A 139 -2.17 -18.49 -14.00
C PRO A 139 -1.83 -18.63 -15.48
N ASP A 140 -0.91 -19.55 -15.81
CA ASP A 140 -0.43 -19.75 -17.18
C ASP A 140 -1.57 -20.08 -18.17
N ASP A 141 -2.59 -20.84 -17.73
CA ASP A 141 -3.77 -21.19 -18.53
C ASP A 141 -4.72 -20.01 -18.79
N MET A 142 -4.61 -18.93 -18.01
CA MET A 142 -5.41 -17.72 -18.16
C MET A 142 -4.65 -16.58 -18.84
N GLU A 143 -3.35 -16.73 -19.13
CA GLU A 143 -2.49 -15.65 -19.59
C GLU A 143 -2.97 -15.05 -20.92
N GLU A 144 -3.37 -15.87 -21.88
CA GLU A 144 -3.91 -15.40 -23.17
C GLU A 144 -5.17 -14.54 -22.98
N THR A 145 -6.12 -15.03 -22.18
CA THR A 145 -7.38 -14.30 -21.90
C THR A 145 -7.14 -12.99 -21.17
N PHE A 146 -6.15 -12.95 -20.27
CA PHE A 146 -5.77 -11.75 -19.55
C PHE A 146 -5.11 -10.74 -20.49
N ASN A 147 -4.21 -11.19 -21.37
CA ASN A 147 -3.55 -10.34 -22.36
C ASN A 147 -4.54 -9.79 -23.40
N GLU A 148 -5.52 -10.57 -23.81
CA GLU A 148 -6.62 -10.11 -24.67
C GLU A 148 -7.42 -9.00 -23.98
N ARG A 149 -7.83 -9.21 -22.72
CA ARG A 149 -8.53 -8.18 -21.93
C ARG A 149 -7.70 -6.91 -21.74
N LEU A 150 -6.39 -7.04 -21.51
CA LEU A 150 -5.48 -5.90 -21.44
C LEU A 150 -5.45 -5.14 -22.76
N TRP A 151 -5.33 -5.85 -23.89
CA TRP A 151 -5.32 -5.24 -25.22
C TRP A 151 -6.62 -4.50 -25.52
N VAL A 152 -7.77 -5.12 -25.24
CA VAL A 152 -9.09 -4.50 -25.41
C VAL A 152 -9.23 -3.27 -24.52
N ALA A 153 -8.84 -3.35 -23.25
CA ALA A 153 -8.96 -2.22 -22.33
C ALA A 153 -7.97 -1.07 -22.67
N ALA A 154 -6.79 -1.39 -23.20
CA ALA A 154 -5.79 -0.42 -23.64
C ALA A 154 -6.12 0.22 -25.01
N SER A 155 -6.93 -0.45 -25.83
CA SER A 155 -7.34 0.02 -27.16
C SER A 155 -8.75 0.59 -27.08
N ILE A 156 -8.87 1.90 -26.85
CA ILE A 156 -10.10 2.60 -27.23
C ILE A 156 -10.30 2.41 -28.74
N PRO A 157 -11.50 2.06 -29.25
CA PRO A 157 -11.71 1.90 -30.68
C PRO A 157 -11.57 3.25 -31.39
N GLU A 158 -10.50 3.45 -32.16
CA GLU A 158 -10.55 4.38 -33.28
C GLU A 158 -11.32 3.72 -34.43
N SER A 159 -12.46 4.34 -34.77
CA SER A 159 -13.19 4.29 -36.04
C SER A 159 -13.62 2.93 -36.59
N PHE A 160 -14.86 2.52 -36.25
CA PHE A 160 -15.78 2.01 -37.27
C PHE A 160 -16.76 3.14 -37.58
N ASP A 161 -16.33 4.08 -38.42
CA ASP A 161 -17.18 5.01 -39.18
C ASP A 161 -16.35 5.45 -40.39
N ASP A 162 -16.45 4.67 -41.47
CA ASP A 162 -16.44 5.08 -42.88
C ASP A 162 -16.01 3.91 -43.78
N TYR A 163 -16.99 3.13 -44.25
CA TYR A 163 -17.11 2.78 -45.67
C TYR A 163 -18.55 2.42 -46.04
#